data_AF-A0A3Q8V7E7-F1
#
_entry.id   AF-A0A3Q8V7E7-F1
#
_cell.length_a   1.000
_cell.length_b   1.000
_cell.length_c   1.000
_cell.angle_alpha   90.00
_cell.angle_beta   90.00
_cell.angle_gamma   90.00
#
_symmetry.space_group_name_H-M   'P 1'
#
loop_
_entity.id
_entity.type
_entity.pdbx_description
1 polymer ?
#
loop_
_entity_poly.entity_id
_entity_poly.type
_entity_poly.pdbx_seq_one_letter_code
_entity_poly.pdbx_strand_id
1 'polypeptide(L)' 'MTANPSQGVRIVRDGSLETTNAGRFALPLSVTQNGTELGVGRLILTFDTAAELHAELGRMLAESIPPTTPDERSET' A
#
# COMPACT_ATOMS: atom_id res chain seq x y z
N MET A 1 0.30 -31.89 12.68
CA MET A 1 -0.10 -30.57 13.19
C MET A 1 -0.49 -29.70 12.01
N THR A 2 -1.76 -29.35 11.88
CA THR A 2 -2.24 -28.39 10.88
C THR A 2 -2.40 -27.04 11.59
N ALA A 3 -1.69 -26.01 11.12
CA ALA A 3 -1.84 -24.66 11.66
C ALA A 3 -3.28 -24.20 11.43
N ASN A 4 -3.97 -23.76 12.49
CA ASN A 4 -5.28 -23.15 12.35
C ASN A 4 -5.09 -21.74 11.74
N PRO A 5 -5.59 -21.46 10.52
CA PRO A 5 -5.42 -20.16 9.88
C PRO A 5 -6.12 -19.03 10.66
N SER A 6 -7.05 -19.39 11.55
CA SER A 6 -7.73 -18.48 12.46
C SER A 6 -7.01 -18.32 13.80
N GLN A 7 -5.84 -18.93 14.01
CA GLN A 7 -5.01 -18.69 15.19
C GLN A 7 -3.81 -17.82 14.83
N GLY A 8 -3.66 -16.72 15.56
CA GLY A 8 -2.52 -15.82 15.46
C GLY A 8 -2.92 -14.37 15.21
N VAL A 9 -1.91 -13.57 14.89
CA VAL A 9 -2.06 -12.17 14.48
C VAL A 9 -1.82 -12.10 12.98
N ARG A 10 -2.77 -11.54 12.26
CA ARG A 10 -2.67 -11.27 10.83
C ARG A 10 -2.62 -9.76 10.61
N ILE A 11 -1.57 -9.33 9.94
CA ILE A 11 -1.31 -7.94 9.55
C ILE A 11 -1.38 -7.87 8.03
N VAL A 12 -2.17 -6.94 7.51
CA VAL A 12 -2.37 -6.77 6.07
C VAL A 12 -2.17 -5.32 5.70
N ARG A 13 -1.66 -5.06 4.51
CA ARG A 13 -1.63 -3.71 3.94
C ARG A 13 -3.07 -3.23 3.68
N ASP A 14 -3.40 -2.07 4.22
CA ASP A 14 -4.75 -1.49 4.18
C ASP A 14 -4.76 -0.11 3.51
N GLY A 15 -4.05 0.00 2.39
CA GLY A 15 -3.99 1.24 1.63
C GLY A 15 -2.67 1.50 0.92
N SER A 16 -2.57 2.67 0.31
CA SER A 16 -1.37 3.13 -0.39
C SER A 16 -0.33 3.69 0.60
N LEU A 17 0.91 3.82 0.13
CA LEU A 17 1.94 4.47 0.93
C LEU A 17 1.59 5.95 1.10
N GLU A 18 1.69 6.46 2.33
CA GLU A 18 1.35 7.83 2.69
C GLU A 18 2.58 8.58 3.19
N THR A 19 2.57 9.91 3.10
CA THR A 19 3.58 10.76 3.73
C THR A 19 3.04 11.28 5.06
N THR A 20 3.85 11.19 6.10
CA THR A 20 3.56 11.72 7.45
C THR A 20 3.90 13.21 7.54
N ASN A 21 3.37 13.89 8.56
CA ASN A 21 3.69 15.30 8.84
C ASN A 21 5.20 15.54 9.10
N ALA A 22 5.94 14.49 9.47
CA ALA A 22 7.38 14.54 9.67
C ALA A 22 8.18 14.20 8.41
N GLY A 23 7.54 14.16 7.23
CA GLY A 23 8.19 13.86 5.94
C GLY A 23 8.55 12.39 5.73
N ARG A 24 8.21 11.50 6.67
CA ARG A 24 8.46 10.05 6.53
C ARG A 24 7.34 9.36 5.78
N PHE A 25 7.66 8.23 5.17
CA PHE A 25 6.64 7.38 4.57
C PHE A 25 6.02 6.42 5.59
N ALA A 26 4.72 6.20 5.48
CA ALA A 26 3.93 5.32 6.33
C ALA A 26 3.06 4.40 5.46
N LEU A 27 3.10 3.10 5.73
CA LEU A 27 2.20 2.13 5.11
C LEU A 27 1.04 1.83 6.06
N PRO A 28 -0.22 2.12 5.69
CA PRO A 28 -1.39 1.73 6.47
C PRO A 28 -1.53 0.21 6.55
N LEU A 29 -1.86 -0.28 7.73
CA LEU A 29 -2.01 -1.71 8.04
C LEU A 29 -3.33 -1.97 8.76
N SER A 30 -4.00 -3.06 8.46
CA SER A 30 -5.09 -3.61 9.26
C SER A 30 -4.59 -4.80 10.09
N VAL A 31 -5.05 -4.88 11.34
CA VAL A 31 -4.63 -5.90 12.30
C VAL A 31 -5.83 -6.71 12.78
N THR A 32 -5.72 -8.02 12.64
CA THR A 32 -6.73 -8.97 13.11
C THR A 32 -6.06 -10.01 14.01
N GLN A 33 -6.69 -10.34 15.14
CA GLN A 33 -6.23 -11.40 16.04
C GLN A 33 -7.34 -12.43 16.20
N ASN A 34 -7.01 -13.67 15.87
CA ASN A 34 -7.95 -14.79 15.92
C ASN A 34 -9.31 -14.49 15.25
N GLY A 35 -9.29 -13.77 14.12
CA GLY A 35 -10.50 -13.33 13.40
C GLY A 35 -11.20 -12.09 13.95
N THR A 36 -10.74 -11.51 15.08
CA THR A 36 -11.26 -10.25 15.63
C THR A 36 -10.45 -9.08 15.11
N GLU A 37 -11.11 -8.05 14.57
CA GLU A 37 -10.45 -6.81 14.18
C GLU A 37 -9.98 -6.04 15.42
N LEU A 38 -8.68 -5.74 15.48
CA LEU A 38 -8.08 -4.95 16.55
C LEU A 38 -7.95 -3.47 16.16
N GLY A 39 -7.99 -3.18 14.86
CA GLY A 39 -7.97 -1.84 14.30
C GLY A 39 -6.86 -1.63 13.27
N VAL A 40 -6.54 -0.36 13.06
CA VAL A 40 -5.57 0.09 12.06
C VAL A 40 -4.23 0.49 12.69
N GLY A 41 -3.14 0.19 12.00
CA GLY A 41 -1.77 0.56 12.35
C GLY A 41 -1.06 1.24 11.17
N ARG A 42 0.14 1.77 11.42
CA ARG A 42 1.00 2.36 10.38
C ARG A 42 2.41 1.84 10.55
N LEU A 43 2.99 1.26 9.51
CA LEU A 43 4.42 0.93 9.46
C LEU A 43 5.18 2.16 8.96
N ILE A 44 5.95 2.79 9.86
CA ILE A 44 6.78 3.93 9.52
C ILE A 44 8.09 3.44 8.91
N LEU A 45 8.37 3.85 7.68
CA LEU A 45 9.64 3.59 7.02
C LEU A 45 10.66 4.62 7.53
N THR A 46 11.63 4.14 8.32
CA THR A 46 12.65 4.99 8.95
C THR A 46 13.97 5.03 8.19
N PHE A 47 14.10 4.23 7.13
CA PHE A 47 15.27 4.26 6.26
C PHE A 47 14.98 5.16 5.06
N ASP A 48 15.37 6.43 5.20
CA ASP A 48 14.96 7.52 4.31
C ASP A 48 15.27 7.23 2.83
N THR A 49 16.42 6.63 2.53
CA THR A 49 16.83 6.28 1.15
C THR A 49 15.92 5.25 0.48
N ALA A 50 15.41 4.24 1.21
CA ALA A 50 14.48 3.27 0.63
C ALA A 50 13.09 3.89 0.39
N ALA A 51 12.72 4.83 1.25
CA ALA A 51 11.49 5.61 1.14
C ALA A 51 11.51 6.51 -0.10
N GLU A 52 12.61 7.26 -0.31
CA GLU A 52 12.85 8.08 -1.50
C GLU A 52 12.84 7.23 -2.78
N LEU A 53 13.53 6.08 -2.78
CA LEU A 53 13.56 5.17 -3.93
C LEU A 53 12.15 4.66 -4.29
N HIS A 54 11.34 4.26 -3.30
CA HIS A 54 9.97 3.82 -3.56
C HIS A 54 9.12 4.96 -4.14
N ALA A 55 9.28 6.19 -3.66
CA ALA A 55 8.55 7.34 -4.19
C ALA A 55 8.91 7.63 -5.65
N GLU A 56 10.21 7.59 -6.00
CA GLU A 56 10.67 7.81 -7.36
C GLU A 56 10.21 6.72 -8.32
N LEU A 57 10.25 5.45 -7.90
CA LEU A 57 9.68 4.34 -8.66
C LEU A 57 8.17 4.52 -8.91
N GLY A 58 7.44 5.00 -7.90
CA GLY A 58 6.02 5.32 -8.04
C GLY A 58 5.75 6.43 -9.08
N ARG A 59 6.56 7.50 -9.07
CA ARG A 59 6.51 8.57 -10.08
C ARG A 59 6.76 8.01 -11.48
N MET A 60 7.85 7.27 -11.67
CA MET A 60 8.22 6.70 -12.97
C MET A 60 7.13 5.81 -13.54
N LEU A 61 6.48 5.00 -12.70
CA LEU A 61 5.36 4.15 -13.13
C LEU A 61 4.13 4.96 -13.54
N ALA A 62 3.81 6.04 -12.83
CA ALA A 62 2.70 6.92 -13.19
C ALA A 62 2.94 7.66 -14.51
N GLU A 63 4.18 8.10 -14.77
CA GLU A 63 4.58 8.74 -16.03
C GLU A 63 4.65 7.75 -17.20
N SER A 64 4.84 6.47 -16.93
CA SER A 64 4.90 5.40 -17.93
C SER A 64 3.54 4.93 -18.43
N ILE A 65 2.42 5.37 -17.82
CA ILE A 65 1.07 5.08 -18.31
C ILE A 65 0.71 6.16 -19.33
N PRO A 66 0.67 5.87 -20.64
CA PRO A 66 0.25 6.84 -21.63
C PRO A 66 -1.21 7.24 -21.36
N PRO A 67 -1.60 8.51 -21.61
CA PRO A 67 -3.00 8.90 -21.51
C PRO A 67 -3.80 7.98 -22.43
N THR A 68 -4.79 7.27 -21.89
CA THR A 68 -5.81 6.62 -22.69
C THR A 68 -6.57 7.72 -23.43
N THR A 69 -6.18 7.98 -24.67
CA THR A 69 -7.03 8.68 -25.62
C THR A 69 -8.37 7.92 -25.65
N PRO A 70 -9.52 8.59 -25.46
CA PRO A 70 -10.80 7.93 -25.63
C PRO A 70 -10.83 7.33 -27.04
N ASP A 71 -11.09 6.02 -27.12
CA ASP A 71 -11.16 5.30 -28.39
C ASP A 71 -12.39 5.85 -29.14
N GLU A 72 -12.17 6.76 -30.10
CA GLU A 72 -13.17 7.25 -31.07
C GLU A 72 -13.53 6.15 -32.09
N ARG A 73 -13.78 4.93 -31.62
CA ARG A 73 -14.38 3.85 -32.42
C ARG A 73 -15.60 3.31 -31.71
N SER A 74 -16.62 4.14 -31.67
CA SER A 74 -18.01 3.72 -31.51
C SER A 74 -18.91 4.54 -32.44
N GLU A 75 -18.57 4.60 -33.73
CA GLU A 75 -19.54 4.91 -34.79
C GLU A 75 -19.16 4.14 -36.06
N THR A 76 -19.72 2.93 -36.22
CA THR A 76 -20.51 2.51 -37.40
C THR A 76 -20.99 1.07 -37.27
#